data_AF-A0A4Q4BQL5-F1
#
_entry.id   AF-A0A4Q4BQL5-F1
#
_cell.length_a   1.000
_cell.length_b   1.000
_cell.length_c   1.000
_cell.angle_alpha   90.00
_cell.angle_beta   90.00
_cell.angle_gamma   90.00
#
_symmetry.space_group_name_H-M   'P 1'
#
loop_
_entity.id
_entity.type
_entity.pdbx_description
1 polymer ?
#
loop_
_entity_poly.entity_id
_entity_poly.type
_entity_poly.pdbx_seq_one_letter_code
_entity_poly.pdbx_strand_id
1 'polypeptide(L)'
;MAGYLARRVDVRGRCHTRDCRRTCHLDLGELIAKGMGALPVRTVQHTLRCARLDSCALFFEEKPEHPLTIGELCRRDYVGVEIRCAGCGRSHVTNAEGVVARLKAAGRGDGLTKVSDLAGLLKGVCKACKISRWSVAILWFDPSSQKVPSWKQEFDRRRELRWRERMDKPGPPP
;
A
#
# COMPACT_ATOMS: atom_id res chain seq x y z
N MET A 1 4.26 6.97 8.65
CA MET A 1 4.09 8.19 7.83
C MET A 1 2.94 8.73 8.60
N ALA A 2 3.16 9.78 9.38
CA ALA A 2 2.06 10.71 9.46
C ALA A 2 1.80 11.11 7.99
N GLY A 3 0.81 10.49 7.35
CA GLY A 3 0.60 10.62 5.90
C GLY A 3 0.47 12.09 5.52
N TYR A 4 0.37 12.37 4.22
CA TYR A 4 0.05 13.72 3.74
C TYR A 4 -1.10 14.39 4.55
N LEU A 5 -1.98 13.54 5.07
CA LEU A 5 -3.19 13.82 5.82
C LEU A 5 -3.05 13.91 7.35
N ALA A 6 -1.92 13.54 7.95
CA ALA A 6 -1.69 13.73 9.40
C ALA A 6 -1.35 15.19 9.77
N ARG A 7 -1.25 16.07 8.77
CA ARG A 7 -0.77 17.46 8.89
C ARG A 7 -1.89 18.50 9.07
N ARG A 8 -3.17 18.11 9.09
CA ARG A 8 -4.33 19.03 9.17
C ARG A 8 -4.25 20.23 8.21
N VAL A 9 -3.76 20.03 6.99
CA VAL A 9 -3.63 21.12 5.99
C VAL A 9 -4.72 20.98 4.95
N ASP A 10 -5.55 22.02 4.80
CA ASP A 10 -6.66 22.10 3.85
C ASP A 10 -6.14 21.95 2.40
N VAL A 11 -6.64 20.95 1.65
CA VAL A 11 -6.17 20.65 0.29
C VAL A 11 -7.22 21.16 -0.71
N ARG A 12 -6.85 22.18 -1.50
CA ARG A 12 -7.72 22.78 -2.52
C ARG A 12 -7.20 22.44 -3.91
N GLY A 13 -8.05 21.79 -4.71
CA GLY A 13 -7.75 21.48 -6.11
C GLY A 13 -8.64 22.29 -7.05
N ARG A 14 -8.04 22.88 -8.09
CA ARG A 14 -8.78 23.50 -9.19
C ARG A 14 -8.69 22.62 -10.42
N CYS A 15 -9.82 22.28 -11.01
CA CYS A 15 -9.82 21.61 -12.30
C CYS A 15 -9.43 22.61 -13.41
N HIS A 16 -8.50 22.22 -14.30
CA HIS A 16 -7.94 23.12 -15.32
C HIS A 16 -8.38 22.81 -16.76
N THR A 17 -9.31 21.88 -16.99
CA THR A 17 -9.87 21.65 -18.34
C THR A 17 -10.89 22.75 -18.71
N ARG A 18 -10.92 23.09 -20.01
CA ARG A 18 -11.55 24.30 -20.61
C ARG A 18 -12.95 24.65 -20.09
N ASP A 19 -13.77 23.67 -19.72
CA ASP A 19 -15.16 23.84 -19.26
C ASP A 19 -15.46 23.35 -17.83
N CYS A 20 -14.48 22.81 -17.10
CA CYS A 20 -14.69 22.33 -15.74
C CYS A 20 -14.07 23.31 -14.74
N ARG A 21 -14.86 24.29 -14.29
CA ARG A 21 -14.45 25.26 -13.25
C ARG A 21 -14.78 24.80 -11.83
N ARG A 22 -15.03 23.49 -11.63
CA ARG A 22 -15.36 22.95 -10.31
C ARG A 22 -14.17 23.10 -9.37
N THR A 23 -14.41 23.76 -8.25
CA THR A 23 -13.55 23.71 -7.07
C THR A 23 -13.88 22.41 -6.35
N CYS A 24 -12.90 21.53 -6.21
CA CYS A 24 -13.03 20.33 -5.39
C CYS A 24 -12.42 20.64 -4.03
N HIS A 25 -13.25 20.56 -2.99
CA HIS A 25 -12.79 20.50 -1.61
C HIS A 25 -12.64 19.03 -1.24
N LEU A 26 -11.47 18.67 -0.74
CA LEU A 26 -11.20 17.33 -0.26
C LEU A 26 -11.41 17.29 1.25
N ASP A 27 -12.42 16.55 1.69
CA ASP A 27 -12.58 16.22 3.10
C ASP A 27 -11.49 15.21 3.49
N LEU A 28 -10.50 15.75 4.20
CA LEU A 28 -9.33 15.03 4.67
C LEU A 28 -9.69 13.99 5.74
N GLY A 29 -10.69 14.28 6.58
CA GLY A 29 -11.15 13.34 7.59
C GLY A 29 -11.77 12.10 6.95
N GLU A 30 -12.55 12.29 5.89
CA GLU A 30 -13.17 11.20 5.15
C GLU A 30 -12.14 10.35 4.36
N LEU A 31 -11.12 10.98 3.77
CA LEU A 31 -10.02 10.29 3.09
C LEU A 31 -9.18 9.43 4.05
N ILE A 32 -8.92 9.94 5.26
CA ILE A 32 -8.23 9.18 6.31
C ILE A 32 -9.09 8.01 6.79
N ALA A 33 -10.38 8.24 7.04
CA ALA A 33 -11.32 7.19 7.45
C ALA A 33 -11.40 6.06 6.41
N LYS A 34 -11.28 6.40 5.12
CA LYS A 34 -11.23 5.45 3.99
C LYS A 34 -9.85 4.80 3.76
N GLY A 35 -8.85 5.10 4.59
CA GLY A 35 -7.51 4.52 4.47
C GLY A 35 -6.65 5.11 3.34
N MET A 36 -7.11 6.18 2.70
CA MET A 36 -6.40 6.91 1.64
C MET A 36 -5.42 7.95 2.21
N GLY A 37 -5.45 8.14 3.54
CA GLY A 37 -4.50 8.87 4.41
C GLY A 37 -3.02 8.83 4.02
N ALA A 38 -2.59 7.64 3.59
CA ALA A 38 -1.20 7.26 3.42
C ALA A 38 -0.80 7.03 1.95
N LEU A 39 -1.72 7.29 1.01
CA LEU A 39 -1.45 7.13 -0.41
C LEU A 39 -0.57 8.28 -0.92
N PRO A 40 0.35 8.01 -1.87
CA PRO A 40 1.02 9.06 -2.61
C PRO A 40 -0.02 9.99 -3.25
N VAL A 41 0.26 11.29 -3.23
CA VAL A 41 -0.68 12.33 -3.67
C VAL A 41 -1.19 12.09 -5.10
N ARG A 42 -0.34 11.55 -5.98
CA ARG A 42 -0.69 11.15 -7.36
C ARG A 42 -1.76 10.05 -7.44
N THR A 43 -1.77 9.14 -6.49
CA THR A 43 -2.75 8.05 -6.41
C THR A 43 -4.07 8.59 -5.92
N VAL A 44 -4.05 9.48 -4.92
CA VAL A 44 -5.22 10.21 -4.44
C VAL A 44 -5.81 11.06 -5.58
N GLN A 45 -4.99 11.78 -6.34
CA GLN A 45 -5.42 12.56 -7.53
C GLN A 45 -6.12 11.69 -8.56
N HIS A 46 -5.57 10.51 -8.85
CA HIS A 46 -6.13 9.60 -9.84
C HIS A 46 -7.52 9.11 -9.43
N THR A 47 -7.69 8.71 -8.18
CA THR A 47 -8.98 8.22 -7.63
C THR A 47 -10.05 9.31 -7.57
N LEU A 48 -9.65 10.58 -7.52
CA LEU A 48 -10.54 11.74 -7.39
C LEU A 48 -10.79 12.48 -8.70
N ARG A 49 -10.35 11.93 -9.84
CA ARG A 49 -10.65 12.50 -11.16
C ARG A 49 -12.16 12.47 -11.40
N CYS A 50 -12.70 13.55 -11.96
CA CYS A 50 -14.05 13.53 -12.50
C CYS A 50 -14.10 12.52 -13.66
N ALA A 51 -15.11 11.65 -13.69
CA ALA A 51 -15.28 10.55 -14.64
C ALA A 51 -15.55 10.97 -16.11
N ARG A 52 -15.17 12.18 -16.54
CA ARG A 52 -15.23 12.60 -17.94
C ARG A 52 -14.02 12.05 -18.71
N LEU A 53 -14.27 11.63 -19.95
CA LEU A 53 -13.32 10.94 -20.83
C LEU A 53 -11.99 11.69 -21.03
N ASP A 54 -11.99 13.03 -21.02
CA ASP A 54 -10.78 13.87 -21.17
C ASP A 54 -10.23 14.35 -19.82
N SER A 55 -9.96 13.40 -18.93
CA SER A 55 -9.35 13.49 -17.59
C SER A 55 -8.90 14.88 -17.11
N CYS A 56 -9.59 15.44 -16.12
CA CYS A 56 -9.11 16.58 -15.37
C CYS A 56 -7.84 16.22 -14.56
N ALA A 57 -6.80 17.07 -14.61
CA ALA A 57 -5.58 16.92 -13.81
C ALA A 57 -5.68 17.76 -12.52
N LEU A 58 -5.52 17.12 -11.37
CA LEU A 58 -5.36 17.74 -10.05
C LEU A 58 -3.85 17.76 -9.71
N PHE A 59 -3.33 18.86 -9.20
CA PHE A 59 -1.93 18.99 -8.77
C PHE A 59 -1.84 19.17 -7.24
N PHE A 60 -0.89 18.50 -6.60
CA PHE A 60 -0.61 18.54 -5.16
C PHE A 60 0.91 18.35 -4.96
N GLU A 61 1.48 18.94 -3.91
CA GLU A 61 2.94 18.89 -3.61
C GLU A 61 3.21 18.18 -2.27
N GLU A 62 4.12 17.19 -2.24
CA GLU A 62 4.43 16.36 -1.05
C GLU A 62 5.54 16.99 -0.16
N LYS A 63 5.36 17.03 1.18
CA LYS A 63 6.37 17.51 2.15
C LYS A 63 7.05 16.36 2.94
N PRO A 64 8.36 16.43 3.28
CA PRO A 64 9.19 15.30 3.77
C PRO A 64 9.09 14.88 5.26
N GLU A 65 8.37 15.62 6.11
CA GLU A 65 8.48 15.52 7.58
C GLU A 65 7.89 14.24 8.24
N HIS A 66 7.30 13.32 7.48
CA HIS A 66 6.59 12.17 8.04
C HIS A 66 6.66 10.92 7.14
N PRO A 67 7.33 9.82 7.54
CA PRO A 67 7.62 8.66 6.65
C PRO A 67 6.88 7.34 7.01
N LEU A 68 6.35 6.59 6.03
CA LEU A 68 5.33 5.50 6.03
C LEU A 68 5.96 4.28 6.59
N THR A 69 5.37 3.74 7.64
CA THR A 69 5.90 2.55 8.26
C THR A 69 5.15 1.34 7.72
N ILE A 70 5.84 0.22 7.62
CA ILE A 70 5.24 -1.02 7.15
C ILE A 70 4.15 -1.52 8.12
N GLY A 71 4.24 -1.16 9.40
CA GLY A 71 3.24 -1.50 10.42
C GLY A 71 1.90 -0.80 10.23
N GLU A 72 1.89 0.43 9.70
CA GLU A 72 0.66 1.15 9.35
C GLU A 72 -0.11 0.46 8.20
N LEU A 73 0.57 -0.38 7.42
CA LEU A 73 -0.01 -1.18 6.34
C LEU A 73 -0.48 -2.57 6.78
N CYS A 74 -0.15 -2.99 8.01
CA CYS A 74 -0.69 -4.22 8.57
C CYS A 74 -2.22 -4.12 8.74
N ARG A 75 -2.91 -5.26 8.59
CA ARG A 75 -4.36 -5.45 8.65
C ARG A 75 -5.13 -4.77 7.51
N ARG A 76 -4.44 -4.32 6.48
CA ARG A 76 -5.04 -3.77 5.26
C ARG A 76 -5.06 -4.85 4.19
N ASP A 77 -6.18 -5.59 4.12
CA ASP A 77 -6.30 -6.74 3.22
C ASP A 77 -6.15 -6.40 1.73
N TYR A 78 -6.43 -5.15 1.36
CA TYR A 78 -6.29 -4.61 0.00
C TYR A 78 -4.88 -4.07 -0.31
N VAL A 79 -3.90 -4.28 0.58
CA VAL A 79 -2.52 -3.84 0.39
C VAL A 79 -1.60 -5.03 0.19
N GLY A 80 -0.86 -5.02 -0.92
CA GLY A 80 0.24 -5.92 -1.21
C GLY A 80 1.59 -5.20 -1.13
N VAL A 81 2.63 -5.94 -0.81
CA VAL A 81 4.02 -5.49 -0.87
C VAL A 81 4.71 -6.31 -1.94
N GLU A 82 5.03 -5.67 -3.07
CA GLU A 82 5.81 -6.28 -4.13
C GLU A 82 7.30 -6.12 -3.83
N ILE A 83 8.01 -7.24 -3.77
CA ILE A 83 9.47 -7.28 -3.68
C ILE A 83 9.99 -7.77 -5.02
N ARG A 84 10.71 -6.90 -5.73
CA ARG A 84 11.24 -7.14 -7.07
C ARG A 84 12.77 -7.14 -7.05
N CYS A 85 13.38 -8.09 -7.74
CA CYS A 85 14.82 -8.10 -7.96
C CYS A 85 15.20 -7.04 -9.00
N ALA A 86 16.12 -6.15 -8.67
CA ALA A 86 16.56 -5.09 -9.59
C ALA A 86 17.38 -5.62 -10.79
N GLY A 87 17.92 -6.84 -10.70
CA GLY A 87 18.73 -7.44 -11.78
C GLY A 87 17.89 -8.15 -12.85
N CYS A 88 17.02 -9.08 -12.45
CA CYS A 88 16.24 -9.90 -13.39
C CYS A 88 14.75 -9.57 -13.44
N GLY A 89 14.28 -8.58 -12.68
CA GLY A 89 12.88 -8.15 -12.68
C GLY A 89 11.89 -9.13 -12.02
N ARG A 90 12.32 -10.34 -11.64
CA ARG A 90 11.45 -11.28 -10.91
C ARG A 90 10.93 -10.63 -9.63
N SER A 91 9.62 -10.69 -9.45
CA SER A 91 8.95 -10.17 -8.27
C SER A 91 8.08 -11.22 -7.61
N HIS A 92 7.77 -10.97 -6.35
CA HIS A 92 6.72 -11.68 -5.61
C HIS A 92 5.98 -10.66 -4.75
N VAL A 93 4.71 -10.95 -4.47
CA VAL A 93 3.86 -10.09 -3.65
C VAL A 93 3.56 -10.81 -2.34
N THR A 94 3.77 -10.12 -1.22
CA THR A 94 3.46 -10.57 0.14
C THR A 94 2.65 -9.51 0.87
N ASN A 95 1.96 -9.86 1.95
CA ASN A 95 1.30 -8.88 2.80
C ASN A 95 2.30 -8.15 3.71
N ALA A 96 1.89 -7.03 4.29
CA ALA A 96 2.72 -6.21 5.18
C ALA A 96 3.14 -6.99 6.44
N GLU A 97 2.27 -7.84 6.99
CA GLU A 97 2.57 -8.67 8.16
C GLU A 97 3.70 -9.66 7.88
N GLY A 98 3.72 -10.26 6.69
CA GLY A 98 4.77 -11.17 6.28
C GLY A 98 6.12 -10.46 6.18
N VAL A 99 6.13 -9.21 5.73
CA VAL A 99 7.34 -8.37 5.70
C VAL A 99 7.81 -8.04 7.12
N VAL A 100 6.90 -7.58 7.98
CA VAL A 100 7.21 -7.27 9.40
C VAL A 100 7.75 -8.50 10.11
N ALA A 101 7.10 -9.65 9.97
CA ALA A 101 7.55 -10.90 10.58
C ALA A 101 8.96 -11.28 10.11
N ARG A 102 9.23 -11.16 8.81
CA ARG A 102 10.56 -11.44 8.23
C ARG A 102 11.64 -10.48 8.73
N LEU A 103 11.33 -9.19 8.85
CA LEU A 103 12.26 -8.18 9.36
C LEU A 103 12.56 -8.38 10.85
N LYS A 104 11.52 -8.67 11.64
CA LYS A 104 11.65 -8.97 13.08
C LYS A 104 12.51 -10.22 13.31
N ALA A 105 12.21 -11.31 12.59
CA ALA A 105 12.99 -12.55 12.67
C ALA A 105 14.47 -12.36 12.29
N ALA A 106 14.76 -11.39 11.42
CA ALA A 106 16.12 -11.04 11.03
C ALA A 106 16.81 -10.01 11.94
N GLY A 107 16.10 -9.46 12.94
CA GLY A 107 16.61 -8.43 13.85
C GLY A 107 16.95 -7.10 13.18
N ARG A 108 16.23 -6.70 12.12
CA ARG A 108 16.57 -5.50 11.30
C ARG A 108 15.50 -4.45 11.19
N GLY A 109 14.37 -4.71 11.79
CA GLY A 109 13.21 -3.86 11.65
C GLY A 109 11.97 -4.52 12.22
N ASP A 110 10.92 -3.74 12.25
CA ASP A 110 9.64 -4.09 12.81
C ASP A 110 8.53 -3.28 12.13
N GLY A 111 7.40 -3.09 12.82
CA GLY A 111 6.31 -2.28 12.31
C GLY A 111 6.65 -0.79 12.12
N LEU A 112 7.72 -0.29 12.74
CA LEU A 112 8.15 1.11 12.63
C LEU A 112 9.09 1.34 11.44
N THR A 113 9.55 0.28 10.78
CA THR A 113 10.41 0.38 9.61
C THR A 113 9.73 1.16 8.49
N LYS A 114 10.42 2.18 7.97
CA LYS A 114 9.92 3.00 6.87
C LYS A 114 9.88 2.19 5.58
N VAL A 115 8.83 2.38 4.78
CA VAL A 115 8.65 1.75 3.47
C VAL A 115 9.79 2.10 2.52
N SER A 116 10.30 3.34 2.58
CA SER A 116 11.48 3.79 1.82
C SER A 116 12.73 2.95 2.10
N ASP A 117 12.85 2.44 3.32
CA ASP A 117 14.07 1.79 3.81
C ASP A 117 14.00 0.26 3.61
N LEU A 118 12.82 -0.28 3.31
CA LEU A 118 12.59 -1.73 3.18
C LEU A 118 13.56 -2.38 2.19
N ALA A 119 13.79 -1.75 1.03
CA ALA A 119 14.67 -2.29 0.01
C ALA A 119 16.11 -2.55 0.53
N GLY A 120 16.63 -1.65 1.39
CA GLY A 120 17.96 -1.77 1.99
C GLY A 120 18.03 -2.79 3.13
N LEU A 121 16.89 -3.11 3.76
CA LEU A 121 16.82 -4.04 4.89
C LEU A 121 16.63 -5.50 4.45
N LEU A 122 16.16 -5.73 3.23
CA LEU A 122 16.00 -7.05 2.63
C LEU A 122 17.38 -7.68 2.35
N LYS A 123 17.74 -8.74 3.09
CA LYS A 123 18.86 -9.62 2.73
C LYS A 123 18.42 -10.82 1.91
N GLY A 124 19.39 -11.34 1.19
CA GLY A 124 19.28 -12.51 0.34
C GLY A 124 19.64 -12.14 -1.10
N VAL A 125 20.18 -13.11 -1.81
CA VAL A 125 20.42 -13.01 -3.24
C VAL A 125 19.18 -13.50 -3.98
N CYS A 126 18.90 -12.91 -5.14
CA CYS A 126 17.87 -13.44 -6.02
C CYS A 126 18.24 -14.87 -6.42
N LYS A 127 17.31 -15.82 -6.25
CA LYS A 127 17.58 -17.23 -6.57
C LYS A 127 17.98 -17.44 -8.03
N ALA A 128 17.47 -16.59 -8.93
CA ALA A 128 17.69 -16.64 -10.37
C ALA A 128 19.02 -16.01 -10.80
N CYS A 129 19.25 -14.73 -10.50
CA CYS A 129 20.42 -13.99 -10.99
C CYS A 129 21.49 -13.69 -9.93
N LYS A 130 21.33 -14.20 -8.70
CA LYS A 130 22.26 -14.04 -7.57
C LYS A 130 22.57 -12.60 -7.12
N ILE A 131 21.90 -11.60 -7.67
CA ILE A 131 22.01 -10.19 -7.25
C ILE A 131 21.25 -9.94 -5.94
N SER A 132 21.82 -9.15 -5.04
CA SER A 132 21.27 -8.79 -3.72
C SER A 132 20.56 -7.43 -3.68
N ARG A 133 20.34 -6.81 -4.84
CA ARG A 133 19.63 -5.53 -4.96
C ARG A 133 18.14 -5.75 -5.19
N TRP A 134 17.34 -5.23 -4.27
CA TRP A 134 15.89 -5.34 -4.27
C TRP A 134 15.25 -3.96 -4.44
N SER A 135 14.06 -3.93 -5.03
CA SER A 135 13.16 -2.78 -5.05
C SER A 135 11.84 -3.21 -4.42
N VAL A 136 11.23 -2.32 -3.65
CA VAL A 136 9.96 -2.58 -2.96
C VAL A 136 8.91 -1.60 -3.45
N ALA A 137 7.73 -2.09 -3.79
CA ALA A 137 6.57 -1.29 -4.15
C ALA A 137 5.36 -1.69 -3.32
N ILE A 138 4.54 -0.71 -2.96
CA ILE A 138 3.25 -0.95 -2.28
C ILE A 138 2.16 -0.99 -3.35
N LEU A 139 1.47 -2.13 -3.44
CA LEU A 139 0.36 -2.37 -4.33
C LEU A 139 -0.94 -2.16 -3.59
N TRP A 140 -1.87 -1.42 -4.21
CA TRP A 140 -3.20 -1.19 -3.68
C TRP A 140 -4.22 -1.82 -4.62
N PHE A 141 -5.11 -2.62 -4.06
CA PHE A 141 -6.28 -3.12 -4.76
C PHE A 141 -7.46 -2.21 -4.43
N ASP A 142 -8.17 -1.75 -5.46
CA ASP A 142 -9.45 -1.08 -5.29
C ASP A 142 -10.56 -2.14 -5.21
N PRO A 143 -11.25 -2.30 -4.07
CA PRO A 143 -12.33 -3.27 -3.93
C PRO A 143 -13.51 -3.05 -4.89
N SER A 144 -13.65 -1.84 -5.45
CA SER A 144 -14.68 -1.51 -6.44
C SER A 144 -14.28 -1.89 -7.87
N SER A 145 -13.03 -2.30 -8.10
CA SER A 145 -12.57 -2.77 -9.40
C SER A 145 -13.25 -4.09 -9.78
N GLN A 146 -13.70 -4.17 -11.04
CA GLN A 146 -14.30 -5.38 -11.60
C GLN A 146 -13.34 -6.58 -11.63
N LYS A 147 -12.02 -6.34 -11.59
CA LYS A 147 -11.01 -7.40 -11.65
C LYS A 147 -10.14 -7.39 -10.41
N VAL A 148 -10.30 -8.43 -9.59
CA VAL A 148 -9.43 -8.71 -8.44
C VAL A 148 -8.07 -9.19 -8.95
N PRO A 149 -6.94 -8.53 -8.60
CA PRO A 149 -5.61 -8.99 -8.98
C PRO A 149 -5.30 -10.37 -8.42
N SER A 150 -4.52 -11.16 -9.16
CA SER A 150 -4.15 -12.53 -8.77
C SER A 150 -3.48 -12.61 -7.40
N TRP A 151 -2.64 -11.63 -7.04
CA TRP A 151 -2.00 -11.58 -5.72
C TRP A 151 -3.02 -11.43 -4.57
N LYS A 152 -4.12 -10.70 -4.79
CA LYS A 152 -5.16 -10.49 -3.78
C LYS A 152 -6.01 -11.75 -3.63
N GLN A 153 -6.37 -12.38 -4.74
CA GLN A 153 -7.06 -13.68 -4.73
C GLN A 153 -6.26 -14.72 -3.94
N GLU A 154 -4.94 -14.73 -4.13
CA GLU A 154 -4.03 -15.62 -3.42
C GLU A 154 -3.99 -15.35 -1.90
N PHE A 155 -4.03 -14.08 -1.49
CA PHE A 155 -4.10 -13.73 -0.06
C PHE A 155 -5.42 -14.14 0.56
N ASP A 156 -6.53 -13.92 -0.13
CA ASP A 156 -7.86 -14.32 0.32
C ASP A 156 -7.94 -15.82 0.51
N ARG A 157 -7.44 -16.59 -0.47
CA ARG A 157 -7.34 -18.04 -0.40
C ARG A 157 -6.52 -18.50 0.81
N ARG A 158 -5.32 -17.93 1.03
CA ARG A 158 -4.48 -18.24 2.20
C ARG A 158 -5.11 -17.85 3.53
N ARG A 159 -5.98 -16.83 3.53
CA ARG A 159 -6.71 -16.41 4.73
C ARG A 159 -7.84 -17.38 5.04
N GLU A 160 -8.60 -17.79 4.02
CA GLU A 160 -9.69 -18.75 4.15
C GLU A 160 -9.18 -20.11 4.65
N LEU A 161 -8.07 -20.62 4.09
CA LEU A 161 -7.44 -21.86 4.57
C LEU A 161 -7.08 -21.77 6.06
N ARG A 162 -6.41 -20.69 6.49
CA ARG A 162 -6.07 -20.47 7.91
C ARG A 162 -7.28 -20.27 8.82
N TRP A 163 -8.42 -19.84 8.27
CA TRP A 163 -9.67 -19.75 9.01
C TRP A 163 -10.29 -21.13 9.21
N ARG A 164 -10.34 -21.95 8.16
CA ARG A 164 -10.80 -23.36 8.23
C ARG A 164 -9.97 -24.18 9.21
N GLU A 165 -8.64 -24.13 9.09
CA GLU A 165 -7.72 -24.82 10.01
C GLU A 165 -7.88 -24.43 11.49
N ARG A 166 -8.41 -23.23 11.78
CA ARG A 166 -8.70 -22.80 13.15
C ARG A 166 -10.04 -23.33 13.66
N MET A 167 -11.03 -23.45 12.77
CA MET A 167 -12.35 -23.98 13.12
C MET A 167 -12.32 -25.50 13.32
N ASP A 168 -11.45 -26.21 12.59
CA ASP A 168 -11.33 -27.68 12.68
C ASP A 168 -10.50 -28.16 13.87
N LYS A 169 -9.90 -27.26 14.66
CA LYS A 169 -9.17 -27.64 15.88
C LYS A 169 -10.18 -27.83 17.02
N PRO A 170 -10.33 -29.04 17.59
CA PRO A 170 -11.16 -29.24 18.77
C PRO A 170 -10.66 -28.31 19.88
N GLY A 171 -11.60 -27.64 20.55
CA GLY A 171 -11.28 -26.76 21.68
C GLY A 171 -10.49 -27.50 22.76
N PRO A 172 -9.70 -26.80 23.59
CA PRO A 172 -9.05 -27.43 24.73
C PRO A 172 -10.12 -28.14 25.58
N PRO A 173 -9.84 -29.36 26.10
CA PRO A 173 -10.78 -30.05 26.97
C PRO A 173 -11.12 -29.18 28.19
N PRO A 174 -12.36 -29.27 28.70
CA PRO A 174 -12.83 -28.48 29.84
C PRO A 174 -12.02 -28.71 31.11
#